data_AF-A0A9W8QU61-F1
#
_entry.id   AF-A0A9W8QU61-F1
#
_cell.length_a   1.000
_cell.length_b   1.000
_cell.length_c   1.000
_cell.angle_alpha   90.00
_cell.angle_beta   90.00
_cell.angle_gamma   90.00
#
_symmetry.space_group_name_H-M   'P 1'
#
loop_
_entity.id
_entity.type
_entity.pdbx_description
1 polymer ?
#
loop_
_entity_poly.entity_id
_entity_poly.type
_entity_poly.pdbx_seq_one_letter_code
_entity_poly.pdbx_strand_id
1 'polypeptide(L)'
;MSDTTFNRRDFADKLSGHIIELAYRNPDGSLRTDVLPVPENPPVHSGGAGLFSTAADYSAFLQAVLAAGEGQTTILRKDTVDEMFRPQLDGAAKRALQTVLTGNLPFPVTEDFNHGLSGVINTVDVDGRRREGTLTWGGMSSSQWAGIAAVLFVNLMGAGDDVIPKLYRELEEAVYLAISQDSQNQP
;
A
#
# COMPACT_ATOMS: atom_id res chain seq x y z
N MET A 1 5.68 -1.25 16.88
CA MET A 1 5.46 -2.45 16.05
C MET A 1 5.62 -3.67 16.92
N SER A 2 4.54 -4.18 17.49
CA SER A 2 4.55 -5.32 18.43
C SER A 2 3.66 -6.47 18.01
N ASP A 3 2.93 -6.34 16.91
CA ASP A 3 1.89 -7.24 16.41
C ASP A 3 2.09 -7.51 14.91
N THR A 4 3.36 -7.57 14.49
CA THR A 4 3.81 -7.86 13.14
C THR A 4 4.72 -9.09 13.14
N THR A 5 4.39 -10.11 12.35
CA THR A 5 5.12 -11.40 12.36
C THR A 5 4.96 -12.18 11.05
N PHE A 6 5.94 -13.03 10.74
CA PHE A 6 5.80 -14.09 9.73
C PHE A 6 5.24 -15.39 10.33
N ASN A 7 5.39 -15.60 11.64
CA ASN A 7 4.95 -16.78 12.35
C ASN A 7 3.80 -16.40 13.30
N ARG A 8 2.56 -16.68 12.88
CA ARG A 8 1.36 -16.40 13.66
C ARG A 8 1.25 -17.28 14.90
N ARG A 9 1.89 -18.45 14.92
CA ARG A 9 1.89 -19.34 16.09
C ARG A 9 2.51 -18.65 17.31
N ASP A 10 3.55 -17.84 17.10
CA ASP A 10 4.21 -17.10 18.19
C ASP A 10 3.31 -16.02 18.81
N PHE A 11 2.18 -15.72 18.16
CA PHE A 11 1.21 -14.69 18.52
C PHE A 11 -0.18 -15.28 18.77
N ALA A 12 -0.30 -16.60 18.95
CA ALA A 12 -1.59 -17.29 19.04
C ALA A 12 -2.54 -16.64 20.06
N ASP A 13 -2.04 -16.29 21.24
CA ASP A 13 -2.84 -15.65 22.30
C ASP A 13 -3.34 -14.25 21.92
N LYS A 14 -2.52 -13.49 21.18
CA LYS A 14 -2.85 -12.13 20.72
C LYS A 14 -3.80 -12.14 19.52
N LEU A 15 -3.66 -13.14 18.63
CA LEU A 15 -4.39 -13.22 17.38
C LEU A 15 -5.73 -13.92 17.51
N SER A 16 -5.94 -14.73 18.56
CA SER A 16 -7.20 -15.43 18.80
C SER A 16 -8.39 -14.47 18.80
N GLY A 17 -9.32 -14.65 17.86
CA GLY A 17 -10.50 -13.79 17.67
C GLY A 17 -10.23 -12.41 17.04
N HIS A 18 -8.99 -12.10 16.65
CA HIS A 18 -8.57 -10.81 16.10
C HIS A 18 -8.01 -10.90 14.67
N ILE A 19 -8.02 -12.10 14.06
CA ILE A 19 -7.67 -12.29 12.66
C ILE A 19 -8.90 -11.99 11.80
N ILE A 20 -8.72 -11.13 10.80
CA ILE A 20 -9.73 -10.92 9.78
C ILE A 20 -9.64 -12.05 8.77
N GLU A 21 -10.77 -12.74 8.55
CA GLU A 21 -10.88 -13.79 7.55
C GLU A 21 -10.75 -13.20 6.14
N LEU A 22 -10.23 -14.02 5.22
CA LEU A 22 -10.27 -13.68 3.82
C LEU A 22 -11.72 -13.74 3.33
N ALA A 23 -12.14 -12.77 2.53
CA ALA A 23 -13.47 -12.74 1.91
C ALA A 23 -13.38 -12.73 0.38
N TYR A 24 -14.49 -13.13 -0.26
CA TYR A 24 -14.74 -12.98 -1.69
C TYR A 24 -16.12 -12.36 -1.89
N ARG A 25 -16.26 -11.53 -2.94
CA ARG A 25 -17.56 -11.02 -3.37
C ARG A 25 -18.18 -11.97 -4.39
N ASN A 26 -19.41 -12.39 -4.14
CA ASN A 26 -20.20 -13.18 -5.07
C ASN A 26 -20.83 -12.29 -6.15
N PRO A 27 -21.28 -12.87 -7.29
CA PRO A 27 -21.94 -12.10 -8.36
C PRO A 27 -23.21 -11.35 -7.92
N ASP A 28 -23.89 -11.82 -6.87
CA ASP A 28 -25.06 -11.15 -6.27
C ASP A 28 -24.69 -10.02 -5.30
N GLY A 29 -23.40 -9.74 -5.13
CA GLY A 29 -22.86 -8.70 -4.25
C GLY A 29 -22.62 -9.14 -2.81
N SER A 30 -23.09 -10.33 -2.39
CA SER A 30 -22.87 -10.86 -1.05
C SER A 30 -21.39 -11.21 -0.81
N LEU A 31 -20.98 -11.22 0.46
CA LEU A 31 -19.64 -11.62 0.86
C LEU A 31 -19.66 -13.04 1.42
N ARG A 32 -18.70 -13.86 0.99
CA ARG A 32 -18.39 -15.15 1.61
C ARG A 32 -16.98 -15.12 2.18
N THR A 33 -16.76 -15.74 3.33
CA THR A 33 -15.43 -15.90 3.89
C THR A 33 -14.78 -17.20 3.41
N ASP A 34 -13.46 -17.26 3.50
CA ASP A 34 -12.64 -18.39 3.11
C ASP A 34 -11.42 -18.48 4.02
N VAL A 35 -10.78 -19.64 4.03
CA VAL A 35 -9.58 -19.87 4.81
C VAL A 35 -8.42 -19.15 4.13
N LEU A 36 -7.66 -18.39 4.92
CA LEU A 36 -6.46 -17.74 4.42
C LEU A 36 -5.43 -18.82 4.01
N PRO A 37 -4.95 -18.83 2.75
CA PRO A 37 -4.06 -19.87 2.24
C PRO A 37 -2.61 -19.68 2.69
N VAL A 38 -2.38 -19.25 3.93
CA VAL A 38 -1.07 -18.99 4.51
C VAL A 38 -0.91 -19.78 5.81
N PRO A 39 0.07 -20.70 5.87
CA PRO A 39 0.35 -21.47 7.09
C PRO A 39 0.59 -20.57 8.29
N GLU A 40 0.17 -21.00 9.48
CA GLU A 40 0.42 -20.22 10.71
C GLU A 40 1.91 -20.15 11.05
N ASN A 41 2.63 -21.23 10.74
CA ASN A 41 4.07 -21.35 10.88
C ASN A 41 4.66 -21.72 9.51
N PRO A 42 4.98 -20.72 8.67
CA PRO A 42 5.53 -20.99 7.35
C PRO A 42 6.97 -21.54 7.46
N PRO A 43 7.37 -22.51 6.62
CA PRO A 43 8.73 -23.05 6.65
C PRO A 43 9.79 -22.03 6.19
N VAL A 44 9.35 -20.95 5.52
CA VAL A 44 10.20 -19.86 5.02
C VAL A 44 9.51 -18.54 5.26
N HIS A 45 10.26 -17.55 5.76
CA HIS A 45 9.80 -16.16 5.84
C HIS A 45 10.06 -15.47 4.49
N SER A 46 9.03 -15.32 3.67
CA SER A 46 9.15 -14.70 2.34
C SER A 46 9.17 -13.19 2.44
N GLY A 47 10.23 -12.54 1.97
CA GLY A 47 10.31 -11.06 1.96
C GLY A 47 9.26 -10.39 1.07
N GLY A 48 8.67 -11.11 0.12
CA GLY A 48 7.65 -10.57 -0.80
C GLY A 48 6.20 -10.81 -0.37
N ALA A 49 5.94 -11.71 0.59
CA ALA A 49 4.58 -12.06 1.02
C ALA A 49 4.57 -12.78 2.38
N GLY A 50 3.41 -12.84 3.04
CA GLY A 50 3.21 -13.65 4.25
C GLY A 50 3.55 -12.95 5.57
N LEU A 51 3.88 -11.66 5.53
CA LEU A 51 3.91 -10.83 6.73
C LEU A 51 2.47 -10.57 7.19
N PHE A 52 2.20 -10.88 8.45
CA PHE A 52 0.97 -10.46 9.14
C PHE A 52 1.26 -9.23 9.97
N SER A 53 0.33 -8.29 9.94
CA SER A 53 0.45 -7.03 10.67
C SER A 53 -0.94 -6.49 10.99
N THR A 54 -0.98 -5.42 11.77
CA THR A 54 -2.19 -4.64 12.02
C THR A 54 -2.13 -3.33 11.24
N ALA A 55 -3.30 -2.71 11.04
CA ALA A 55 -3.34 -1.37 10.44
C ALA A 55 -2.50 -0.36 11.24
N ALA A 56 -2.47 -0.50 12.57
CA ALA A 56 -1.69 0.36 13.47
C ALA A 56 -0.17 0.17 13.28
N ASP A 57 0.31 -1.07 13.28
CA ASP A 57 1.74 -1.37 13.11
C ASP A 57 2.25 -0.95 11.73
N TYR A 58 1.48 -1.25 10.68
CA TYR A 58 1.84 -0.85 9.32
C TYR A 58 1.81 0.67 9.15
N SER A 59 0.83 1.36 9.75
CA SER A 59 0.79 2.83 9.75
C SER A 59 1.99 3.43 10.49
N ALA A 60 2.41 2.83 11.61
CA ALA A 60 3.61 3.24 12.33
C ALA A 60 4.89 3.05 11.49
N PHE A 61 4.97 1.96 10.72
CA PHE A 61 6.05 1.77 9.75
C PHE A 61 6.07 2.87 8.68
N LEU A 62 4.91 3.18 8.08
CA LEU A 62 4.81 4.25 7.08
C LEU A 62 5.19 5.62 7.66
N GLN A 63 4.75 5.93 8.88
CA GLN A 63 5.16 7.16 9.58
C GLN A 63 6.67 7.22 9.79
N ALA A 64 7.30 6.10 10.16
CA ALA A 64 8.75 6.04 10.31
C ALA A 64 9.50 6.29 8.99
N VAL A 65 9.00 5.76 7.86
CA VAL A 65 9.55 6.04 6.52
C VAL A 65 9.44 7.53 6.18
N LEU A 66 8.28 8.15 6.41
CA LEU A 66 8.07 9.58 6.15
C LEU A 66 9.01 10.45 7.00
N ALA A 67 9.09 10.18 8.30
CA ALA A 67 10.00 10.88 9.20
C ALA A 67 11.48 10.75 8.75
N ALA A 68 11.87 9.59 8.24
CA ALA A 68 13.21 9.40 7.66
C ALA A 68 13.44 10.23 6.39
N GLY A 69 12.42 10.39 5.54
CA GLY A 69 12.47 11.30 4.39
C GLY A 69 12.63 12.78 4.78
N GLU A 70 12.13 13.16 5.96
CA GLU A 70 12.30 14.51 6.55
C GLU A 70 13.64 14.70 7.26
N GLY A 71 14.49 13.66 7.31
CA GLY A 71 15.82 13.71 7.93
C GLY A 71 15.88 13.21 9.37
N GLN A 72 14.79 12.68 9.92
CA GLN A 72 14.83 12.00 11.22
C GLN A 72 15.39 10.59 11.07
N THR A 73 16.51 10.29 11.71
CA THR A 73 17.10 8.93 11.63
C THR A 73 16.25 7.94 12.46
N THR A 74 15.20 7.39 11.84
CA THR A 74 14.31 6.37 12.44
C THR A 74 14.75 4.97 12.02
N ILE A 75 14.35 4.52 10.83
CA ILE A 75 14.60 3.19 10.27
C ILE A 75 15.63 3.18 9.15
N LEU A 76 15.79 4.31 8.45
CA LEU A 76 16.69 4.50 7.31
C LEU A 76 17.32 5.89 7.38
N ARG A 77 18.44 6.08 6.68
CA ARG A 77 19.00 7.42 6.44
C ARG A 77 18.18 8.14 5.39
N LYS A 78 18.12 9.48 5.47
CA LYS A 78 17.40 10.32 4.50
C LYS A 78 17.77 9.99 3.06
N ASP A 79 19.05 9.95 2.72
CA ASP A 79 19.51 9.67 1.34
C ASP A 79 19.05 8.29 0.83
N THR A 80 18.85 7.33 1.75
CA THR A 80 18.31 6.01 1.39
C THR A 80 16.81 6.09 1.09
N VAL A 81 16.07 6.88 1.85
CA VAL A 81 14.66 7.15 1.54
C VAL A 81 14.55 7.92 0.24
N ASP A 82 15.33 8.97 0.01
CA ASP A 82 15.33 9.73 -1.24
C ASP A 82 15.57 8.80 -2.46
N GLU A 83 16.51 7.85 -2.34
CA GLU A 83 16.78 6.86 -3.38
C GLU A 83 15.62 5.86 -3.59
N MET A 84 14.86 5.51 -2.54
CA MET A 84 13.66 4.68 -2.66
C MET A 84 12.60 5.32 -3.55
N PHE A 85 12.46 6.64 -3.48
CA PHE A 85 11.50 7.45 -4.25
C PHE A 85 12.04 7.93 -5.60
N ARG A 86 13.30 7.62 -5.95
CA ARG A 86 13.88 7.96 -7.24
C ARG A 86 13.41 6.97 -8.33
N PRO A 87 12.94 7.44 -9.50
CA PRO A 87 12.68 6.57 -10.66
C PRO A 87 13.93 5.78 -11.08
N GLN A 88 13.80 4.46 -11.22
CA GLN A 88 14.93 3.55 -11.49
C GLN A 88 15.00 3.03 -12.92
N LEU A 89 13.92 3.15 -13.70
CA LEU A 89 13.84 2.58 -15.04
C LEU A 89 13.90 3.66 -16.13
N ASP A 90 14.56 3.32 -17.24
CA ASP A 90 14.61 4.13 -18.45
C ASP A 90 14.20 3.33 -19.69
N GLY A 91 14.08 4.05 -20.82
CA GLY A 91 13.95 3.48 -22.16
C GLY A 91 12.98 2.30 -22.28
N ALA A 92 13.53 1.14 -22.63
CA ALA A 92 12.76 -0.07 -22.88
C ALA A 92 12.19 -0.69 -21.58
N ALA A 93 12.90 -0.60 -20.46
CA ALA A 93 12.46 -1.17 -19.19
C ALA A 93 11.24 -0.42 -18.64
N LYS A 94 11.23 0.93 -18.69
CA LYS A 94 10.05 1.73 -18.32
C LYS A 94 8.84 1.36 -19.18
N ARG A 95 9.01 1.25 -20.51
CA ARG A 95 7.92 0.87 -21.41
C ARG A 95 7.40 -0.54 -21.14
N ALA A 96 8.29 -1.50 -20.89
CA ALA A 96 7.90 -2.88 -20.58
C ALA A 96 7.09 -2.94 -19.27
N LEU A 97 7.51 -2.22 -18.23
CA LEU A 97 6.76 -2.10 -16.98
C LEU A 97 5.35 -1.55 -17.22
N GLN A 98 5.25 -0.44 -17.95
CA GLN A 98 3.98 0.21 -18.22
C GLN A 98 3.02 -0.70 -18.99
N THR A 99 3.52 -1.41 -20.00
CA THR A 99 2.74 -2.41 -20.74
C THR A 99 2.22 -3.52 -19.84
N VAL A 100 3.04 -4.03 -18.92
CA VAL A 100 2.67 -5.15 -18.05
C VAL A 100 1.68 -4.71 -16.96
N LEU A 101 1.85 -3.52 -16.39
CA LEU A 101 1.08 -3.09 -15.21
C LEU A 101 -0.21 -2.33 -15.55
N THR A 102 -0.30 -1.71 -16.73
CA THR A 102 -1.52 -0.97 -17.14
C THR A 102 -2.71 -1.93 -17.22
N GLY A 103 -3.74 -1.68 -16.41
CA GLY A 103 -4.96 -2.50 -16.34
C GLY A 103 -4.81 -3.83 -15.60
N ASN A 104 -3.62 -4.16 -15.09
CA ASN A 104 -3.35 -5.43 -14.39
C ASN A 104 -3.08 -5.26 -12.88
N LEU A 105 -3.08 -4.03 -12.37
CA LEU A 105 -2.87 -3.75 -10.97
C LEU A 105 -4.20 -3.62 -10.20
N PRO A 106 -4.25 -4.07 -8.93
CA PRO A 106 -5.43 -3.94 -8.08
C PRO A 106 -5.65 -2.52 -7.55
N PHE A 107 -4.81 -1.57 -7.97
CA PHE A 107 -4.89 -0.16 -7.64
C PHE A 107 -4.71 0.69 -8.91
N PRO A 108 -5.33 1.88 -8.98
CA PRO A 108 -5.21 2.75 -10.13
C PRO A 108 -3.77 3.25 -10.30
N VAL A 109 -3.19 2.99 -11.47
CA VAL A 109 -2.00 3.68 -11.97
C VAL A 109 -2.40 4.83 -12.87
N THR A 110 -1.53 5.84 -12.94
CA THR A 110 -1.70 7.02 -13.79
C THR A 110 -1.26 6.74 -15.22
N GLU A 111 -1.42 7.72 -16.11
CA GLU A 111 -1.02 7.60 -17.51
C GLU A 111 0.49 7.41 -17.69
N ASP A 112 1.30 7.96 -16.78
CA ASP A 112 2.76 7.79 -16.77
C ASP A 112 3.27 7.47 -15.36
N PHE A 113 4.05 6.40 -15.27
CA PHE A 113 4.67 5.95 -14.03
C PHE A 113 5.99 5.21 -14.27
N ASN A 114 6.80 5.11 -13.22
CA ASN A 114 8.07 4.40 -13.17
C ASN A 114 8.04 3.40 -12.00
N HIS A 115 9.17 2.76 -11.69
CA HIS A 115 9.34 1.95 -10.49
C HIS A 115 10.53 2.50 -9.69
N GLY A 116 10.35 2.64 -8.38
CA GLY A 116 11.39 2.96 -7.42
C GLY A 116 12.08 1.70 -6.92
N LEU A 117 12.63 1.74 -5.71
CA LEU A 117 13.18 0.53 -5.08
C LEU A 117 12.12 -0.31 -4.34
N SER A 118 10.91 0.21 -4.18
CA SER A 118 9.88 -0.37 -3.31
C SER A 118 8.46 -0.37 -3.90
N GLY A 119 8.27 0.14 -5.11
CA GLY A 119 6.99 0.07 -5.82
C GLY A 119 6.91 1.06 -7.00
N VAL A 120 5.71 1.27 -7.52
CA VAL A 120 5.45 2.16 -8.66
C VAL A 120 5.52 3.61 -8.23
N ILE A 121 6.25 4.46 -8.96
CA ILE A 121 6.30 5.91 -8.76
C ILE A 121 5.48 6.58 -9.84
N ASN A 122 4.50 7.37 -9.44
CA ASN A 122 3.76 8.25 -10.31
C ASN A 122 4.63 9.42 -10.79
N THR A 123 4.67 9.68 -12.11
CA THR A 123 5.54 10.72 -12.69
C THR A 123 4.77 11.94 -13.21
N VAL A 124 3.48 12.04 -12.89
CA VAL A 124 2.61 13.17 -13.26
C VAL A 124 1.63 13.49 -12.15
N ASP A 125 1.29 14.76 -11.93
CA ASP A 125 0.22 15.09 -10.97
C ASP A 125 -1.13 14.47 -11.38
N VAL A 126 -1.91 14.08 -10.38
CA VAL A 126 -3.30 13.67 -10.55
C VAL A 126 -4.20 14.70 -9.91
N ASP A 127 -5.07 15.32 -10.71
CA ASP A 127 -5.96 16.37 -10.22
C ASP A 127 -6.84 15.89 -9.06
N GLY A 128 -6.94 16.72 -8.01
CA GLY A 128 -7.64 16.45 -6.76
C GLY A 128 -7.08 15.28 -5.92
N ARG A 129 -5.93 14.70 -6.30
CA ARG A 129 -5.41 13.43 -5.78
C ARG A 129 -3.87 13.48 -5.68
N ARG A 130 -3.20 12.32 -5.79
CA ARG A 130 -1.75 12.19 -5.62
C ARG A 130 -0.92 13.08 -6.55
N ARG A 131 0.24 13.50 -6.05
CA ARG A 131 1.22 14.31 -6.78
C ARG A 131 2.24 13.47 -7.53
N GLU A 132 2.97 14.08 -8.44
CA GLU A 132 4.22 13.54 -8.98
C GLU A 132 5.16 13.11 -7.83
N GLY A 133 5.88 12.02 -8.03
CA GLY A 133 6.75 11.41 -7.02
C GLY A 133 6.03 10.48 -6.05
N THR A 134 4.70 10.36 -6.15
CA THR A 134 3.93 9.43 -5.32
C THR A 134 4.26 8.00 -5.63
N LEU A 135 4.75 7.26 -4.64
CA LEU A 135 5.01 5.84 -4.77
C LEU A 135 3.80 5.03 -4.24
N THR A 136 3.48 3.93 -4.90
CA THR A 136 2.33 3.09 -4.58
C THR A 136 2.68 1.65 -4.85
N TRP A 137 2.21 0.76 -3.97
CA TRP A 137 2.31 -0.68 -4.20
C TRP A 137 1.12 -1.42 -3.59
N GLY A 138 0.89 -2.63 -4.06
CA GLY A 138 -0.23 -3.46 -3.63
C GLY A 138 0.24 -4.77 -3.01
N GLY A 139 -0.48 -5.21 -1.99
CA GLY A 139 -0.58 -6.58 -1.52
C GLY A 139 -2.04 -6.95 -1.31
N MET A 140 -2.34 -7.93 -0.45
CA MET A 140 -3.73 -8.13 0.03
C MET A 140 -4.27 -6.85 0.71
N SER A 141 -3.38 -5.99 1.22
CA SER A 141 -3.62 -4.58 1.57
C SER A 141 -3.07 -3.66 0.48
N SER A 142 -3.84 -2.67 0.01
CA SER A 142 -3.38 -1.70 -0.99
C SER A 142 -2.83 -0.45 -0.30
N SER A 143 -1.54 -0.14 -0.50
CA SER A 143 -0.82 0.94 0.21
C SER A 143 -0.36 2.05 -0.74
N GLN A 144 -0.50 3.32 -0.36
CA GLN A 144 0.07 4.49 -1.06
C GLN A 144 1.00 5.31 -0.16
N TRP A 145 2.04 5.92 -0.75
CA TRP A 145 2.88 6.90 -0.06
C TRP A 145 3.39 8.06 -0.97
N ALA A 146 3.33 9.30 -0.52
CA ALA A 146 4.34 10.35 -0.78
C ALA A 146 3.90 11.69 -0.21
N GLY A 147 4.77 12.29 0.61
CA GLY A 147 4.48 13.48 1.41
C GLY A 147 3.44 13.23 2.52
N ILE A 148 2.51 12.32 2.26
CA ILE A 148 1.51 11.76 3.14
C ILE A 148 1.46 10.24 2.96
N ALA A 149 1.09 9.51 4.00
CA ALA A 149 0.89 8.06 3.94
C ALA A 149 -0.60 7.77 4.14
N ALA A 150 -1.18 7.03 3.20
CA ALA A 150 -2.55 6.53 3.29
C ALA A 150 -2.57 5.05 2.90
N VAL A 151 -3.30 4.25 3.65
CA VAL A 151 -3.39 2.82 3.42
C VAL A 151 -4.83 2.36 3.56
N LEU A 152 -5.28 1.56 2.59
CA LEU A 152 -6.59 0.93 2.60
C LEU A 152 -6.41 -0.57 2.87
N PHE A 153 -6.85 -1.01 4.04
CA PHE A 153 -6.88 -2.43 4.41
C PHE A 153 -8.23 -3.04 4.04
N VAL A 154 -8.20 -3.97 3.08
CA VAL A 154 -9.36 -4.80 2.71
C VAL A 154 -8.91 -6.25 2.69
N ASN A 155 -9.63 -7.15 3.35
CA ASN A 155 -9.36 -8.60 3.28
C ASN A 155 -10.31 -9.24 2.27
N LEU A 156 -10.36 -8.70 1.05
CA LEU A 156 -11.26 -9.12 0.00
C LEU A 156 -10.46 -9.49 -1.24
N MET A 157 -10.65 -10.71 -1.75
CA MET A 157 -9.99 -11.23 -2.94
C MET A 157 -10.99 -11.52 -4.07
N GLY A 158 -10.46 -11.60 -5.28
CA GLY A 158 -11.22 -11.86 -6.51
C GLY A 158 -10.99 -10.76 -7.54
N ALA A 159 -10.75 -11.14 -8.79
CA ALA A 159 -10.71 -10.19 -9.90
C ALA A 159 -12.12 -9.63 -10.14
N GLY A 160 -12.22 -8.33 -10.46
CA GLY A 160 -13.49 -7.69 -10.85
C GLY A 160 -14.33 -7.15 -9.69
N ASP A 161 -13.76 -6.97 -8.50
CA ASP A 161 -14.41 -6.16 -7.46
C ASP A 161 -14.23 -4.66 -7.78
N ASP A 162 -15.26 -4.04 -8.34
CA ASP A 162 -15.25 -2.61 -8.69
C ASP A 162 -15.39 -1.69 -7.45
N VAL A 163 -15.69 -2.24 -6.27
CA VAL A 163 -15.86 -1.48 -5.04
C VAL A 163 -14.51 -1.05 -4.49
N ILE A 164 -13.50 -1.92 -4.48
CA ILE A 164 -12.17 -1.58 -3.94
C ILE A 164 -11.53 -0.40 -4.69
N PRO A 165 -11.42 -0.40 -6.03
CA PRO A 165 -10.84 0.74 -6.75
C PRO A 165 -11.61 2.04 -6.53
N LYS A 166 -12.94 1.97 -6.37
CA LYS A 166 -13.79 3.11 -6.06
C LYS A 166 -13.54 3.65 -4.65
N LEU A 167 -13.55 2.79 -3.63
CA LEU A 167 -13.23 3.16 -2.25
C LEU A 167 -11.84 3.79 -2.14
N TYR A 168 -10.89 3.24 -2.88
CA TYR A 168 -9.53 3.76 -2.91
C TYR A 168 -9.46 5.16 -3.51
N ARG A 169 -10.18 5.42 -4.61
CA ARG A 169 -10.31 6.75 -5.20
C ARG A 169 -10.97 7.73 -4.23
N GLU A 170 -12.07 7.34 -3.61
CA GLU A 170 -12.81 8.19 -2.66
C GLU A 170 -11.96 8.53 -1.43
N LEU A 171 -11.19 7.56 -0.91
CA LEU A 171 -10.23 7.79 0.17
C LEU A 171 -9.15 8.80 -0.25
N GLU A 172 -8.56 8.62 -1.44
CA GLU A 172 -7.53 9.51 -1.98
C GLU A 172 -8.06 10.94 -2.12
N GLU A 173 -9.22 11.12 -2.75
CA GLU A 173 -9.87 12.43 -2.93
C GLU A 173 -10.20 13.09 -1.59
N ALA A 174 -10.73 12.34 -0.63
CA ALA A 174 -11.06 12.86 0.70
C ALA A 174 -9.83 13.34 1.47
N VAL A 175 -8.73 12.58 1.42
CA VAL A 175 -7.47 12.92 2.10
C VAL A 175 -6.87 14.18 1.49
N TYR A 176 -6.76 14.27 0.16
CA TYR A 176 -6.18 15.45 -0.49
C TYR A 176 -7.06 16.69 -0.34
N LEU A 177 -8.39 16.53 -0.33
CA LEU A 177 -9.30 17.63 -0.02
C LEU A 177 -9.04 18.18 1.39
N ALA A 178 -8.95 17.31 2.41
CA ALA A 178 -8.70 17.74 3.78
C ALA A 178 -7.38 18.52 3.91
N ILE A 179 -6.30 18.02 3.30
CA ILE A 179 -4.99 18.69 3.31
C ILE A 179 -5.06 20.07 2.63
N SER A 180 -5.79 20.18 1.52
CA SER A 180 -5.94 21.45 0.81
C SER A 180 -6.68 22.50 1.65
N GLN A 181 -7.68 22.07 2.42
CA GLN A 181 -8.46 22.94 3.31
C GLN A 181 -7.64 23.38 4.52
N ASP A 182 -6.88 22.48 5.12
CA ASP A 182 -5.97 22.82 6.22
C ASP A 182 -4.91 23.84 5.78
N SER A 183 -4.37 23.69 4.57
CA SER A 183 -3.40 24.63 4.00
C SER A 183 -3.98 26.02 3.73
N GLN A 184 -5.29 26.11 3.44
CA GLN A 184 -6.00 27.38 3.26
C GLN A 184 -6.39 28.05 4.59
N ASN A 185 -6.46 27.28 5.67
CA ASN A 185 -6.86 27.74 7.00
C ASN A 185 -5.67 28.05 7.93
N GLN A 186 -4.43 27.83 7.49
CA GLN A 186 -3.23 28.28 8.20
C GLN A 186 -2.91 29.75 7.84
N PRO A 187 -2.73 30.64 8.84
CA PRO A 187 -2.51 32.08 8.64
C PRO A 187 -1.13 32.42 8.06
#